data_AF-A0A2V5V1I3-F1
#
_entry.id   AF-A0A2V5V1I3-F1
#
_cell.length_a   1.000
_cell.length_b   1.000
_cell.length_c   1.000
_cell.angle_alpha   90.00
_cell.angle_beta   90.00
_cell.angle_gamma   90.00
#
_symmetry.space_group_name_H-M   'P 1'
#
loop_
_entity.id
_entity.type
_entity.pdbx_description
1 polymer ?
#
loop_
_entity_poly.entity_id
_entity_poly.type
_entity_poly.pdbx_seq_one_letter_code
_entity_poly.pdbx_strand_id
1 'polypeptide(L)' 'AGGGVRAVAEAAGIRDVLAKSLGSSNHANVVKATLAALRSLRRREEIFKARGIHSGDGKAGNHDASP' A
#
# COMPACT_ATOMS: atom_id res chain seq x y z
N ALA A 1 -4.42 3.79 12.85
CA ALA A 1 -4.93 2.56 12.21
C ALA A 1 -5.54 1.67 13.29
N GLY A 2 -6.69 1.01 13.07
CA GLY A 2 -7.22 0.05 14.03
C GLY A 2 -6.23 -1.09 14.29
N GLY A 3 -6.26 -1.73 15.46
CA GLY A 3 -5.22 -2.67 15.91
C GLY A 3 -4.85 -3.77 14.90
N GLY A 4 -5.83 -4.32 14.18
CA GLY A 4 -5.59 -5.33 13.14
C GLY A 4 -4.81 -4.80 11.93
N VAL A 5 -5.07 -3.57 11.49
CA VAL A 5 -4.33 -2.95 10.37
C VAL A 5 -2.90 -2.60 10.80
N ARG A 6 -2.75 -2.10 12.04
CA ARG A 6 -1.44 -1.70 12.59
C ARG A 6 -0.49 -2.89 12.70
N ALA A 7 -0.96 -4.01 13.25
CA ALA A 7 -0.15 -5.24 13.36
C ALA A 7 0.32 -5.75 11.99
N VAL A 8 -0.54 -5.71 10.98
CA VAL A 8 -0.18 -6.12 9.61
C VAL A 8 0.84 -5.15 8.99
N ALA A 9 0.64 -3.85 9.15
CA ALA A 9 1.56 -2.82 8.63
C ALA A 9 2.95 -2.93 9.27
N GLU A 10 3.04 -3.12 10.58
CA GLU A 10 4.31 -3.30 11.29
C GLU A 10 5.02 -4.58 10.86
N ALA A 11 4.29 -5.70 10.74
CA ALA A 11 4.85 -6.96 10.24
C ALA A 11 5.34 -6.88 8.78
N ALA A 12 4.72 -6.01 7.97
CA ALA A 12 5.14 -5.74 6.60
C ALA A 12 6.26 -4.69 6.49
N GLY A 13 6.75 -4.13 7.61
CA GLY A 13 7.79 -3.10 7.62
C GLY A 13 7.31 -1.70 7.21
N ILE A 14 5.99 -1.47 7.18
CA ILE A 14 5.39 -0.20 6.78
C ILE A 14 5.37 0.75 7.99
N ARG A 15 6.21 1.80 7.92
CA ARG A 15 6.37 2.78 9.00
C ARG A 15 5.34 3.90 8.95
N ASP A 16 5.05 4.39 7.75
CA ASP A 16 4.13 5.51 7.52
C ASP A 16 2.97 5.06 6.64
N VAL A 17 1.78 5.01 7.24
CA VAL A 17 0.54 4.67 6.55
C VAL A 17 -0.67 5.22 7.31
N LEU A 18 -1.55 5.89 6.58
CA LEU A 18 -2.86 6.29 7.07
C LEU A 18 -3.90 5.26 6.62
N ALA A 19 -4.66 4.73 7.57
CA ALA A 19 -5.69 3.75 7.27
C ALA A 19 -6.91 3.94 8.18
N LYS A 20 -8.09 3.81 7.57
CA LYS A 20 -9.39 3.81 8.23
C LYS A 20 -10.20 2.60 7.76
N SER A 21 -10.70 1.81 8.71
CA SER A 21 -11.68 0.76 8.42
C SER A 21 -13.04 1.41 8.17
N LEU A 22 -13.60 1.21 6.96
CA LEU A 22 -14.88 1.76 6.50
C LEU A 22 -16.05 0.75 6.53
N GLY A 23 -15.77 -0.51 6.88
CA GLY A 23 -16.74 -1.59 6.93
C GLY A 23 -16.79 -2.26 8.30
N SER A 24 -16.75 -3.59 8.31
CA SER A 24 -16.80 -4.40 9.54
C SER A 24 -15.70 -4.00 10.55
N SER A 25 -16.07 -3.92 11.83
CA SER A 25 -15.16 -3.71 12.96
C SER A 25 -14.56 -5.02 13.49
N ASN A 26 -14.95 -6.18 12.95
CA ASN A 26 -14.39 -7.47 13.33
C ASN A 26 -12.90 -7.55 12.94
N HIS A 27 -12.03 -7.75 13.93
CA HIS A 27 -10.58 -7.81 13.77
C HIS A 27 -10.12 -8.80 12.69
N ALA A 28 -10.71 -9.99 12.61
CA ALA A 28 -10.34 -10.99 11.61
C ALA A 28 -10.61 -10.50 10.17
N ASN A 29 -11.74 -9.82 9.97
CA ASN A 29 -12.10 -9.28 8.66
C ASN A 29 -11.22 -8.06 8.31
N VAL A 30 -10.90 -7.23 9.30
CA VAL A 30 -10.00 -6.09 9.11
C VAL A 30 -8.60 -6.55 8.69
N VAL A 31 -8.06 -7.61 9.31
CA VAL A 31 -6.76 -8.18 8.93
C VAL A 31 -6.80 -8.76 7.51
N LYS A 32 -7.82 -9.57 7.18
CA LYS A 32 -7.99 -10.14 5.83
C LYS A 32 -8.11 -9.05 4.76
N ALA A 33 -8.92 -8.01 5.02
CA ALA A 33 -9.07 -6.87 4.13
C ALA A 33 -7.75 -6.11 3.94
N THR A 34 -6.97 -5.93 5.01
CA THR A 34 -5.65 -5.28 4.94
C THR A 34 -4.69 -6.07 4.06
N LEU A 35 -4.64 -7.40 4.22
CA LEU A 35 -3.80 -8.26 3.38
C LEU A 35 -4.24 -8.23 1.91
N ALA A 36 -5.54 -8.25 1.65
CA ALA A 36 -6.07 -8.12 0.29
C ALA A 36 -5.71 -6.77 -0.34
N ALA A 37 -5.84 -5.68 0.42
CA ALA A 37 -5.45 -4.34 -0.03
C ALA A 37 -3.97 -4.27 -0.39
N LEU A 38 -3.08 -4.76 0.48
CA LEU A 38 -1.64 -4.79 0.23
C LEU A 38 -1.28 -5.61 -1.03
N ARG A 39 -1.94 -6.75 -1.25
CA ARG A 39 -1.76 -7.57 -2.45
C ARG A 39 -2.26 -6.92 -3.73
N SER A 40 -3.22 -6.00 -3.63
CA SER A 40 -3.78 -5.28 -4.78
C SER A 40 -2.93 -4.07 -5.22
N LEU A 41 -1.93 -3.69 -4.41
CA LEU A 41 -1.00 -2.62 -4.76
C LEU A 41 -0.18 -3.02 -5.99
N ARG A 42 -0.07 -2.09 -6.93
CA ARG A 42 0.73 -2.26 -8.15
C ARG A 42 1.90 -1.30 -8.13
N ARG A 43 3.03 -1.74 -8.67
CA ARG A 43 4.21 -0.89 -8.76
C ARG A 43 4.00 0.19 -9.81
N ARG A 44 4.70 1.31 -9.66
CA ARG A 44 4.59 2.46 -10.56
C ARG A 44 4.90 2.07 -12.01
N GLU A 45 5.93 1.25 -12.21
CA GLU A 45 6.39 0.85 -13.55
C GLU A 45 5.35 -0.02 -14.25
N GLU A 46 4.66 -0.89 -13.50
CA GLU A 46 3.58 -1.73 -14.03
C GLU A 46 2.42 -0.87 -14.53
N ILE A 47 2.05 0.17 -13.78
CA ILE A 47 0.99 1.11 -14.17
C ILE A 47 1.39 1.90 -15.41
N PHE A 48 2.63 2.38 -15.48
CA PHE A 48 3.12 3.16 -16.61
C PHE A 48 3.17 2.33 -17.89
N LYS A 49 3.67 1.09 -17.82
CA LYS A 49 3.62 0.13 -18.93
C LYS A 49 2.18 -0.17 -19.37
N ALA A 50 1.29 -0.45 -18.41
CA ALA A 50 -0.11 -0.75 -18.72
C ALA A 50 -0.85 0.43 -19.36
N ARG A 51 -0.42 1.67 -19.10
CA ARG A 51 -1.02 2.90 -19.65
C ARG A 51 -0.27 3.47 -20.86
N GLY A 52 0.84 2.86 -21.30
CA GLY A 52 1.65 3.33 -22.42
C GLY A 52 2.40 4.65 -22.16
N ILE A 53 2.64 5.00 -20.89
CA ILE A 53 3.28 6.27 -20.49
C ILE A 53 4.76 6.00 -20.26
N HIS A 54 5.64 6.81 -20.86
CA HIS A 54 7.08 6.70 -20.66
C HIS A 54 7.45 7.36 -19.33
N SER A 55 8.32 6.72 -18.54
CA SER A 55 8.69 7.13 -17.16
C SER A 55 9.26 8.55 -17.00
N GLY A 56 9.41 9.32 -18.09
CA GLY A 56 9.91 10.71 -18.09
C GLY A 56 8.87 11.79 -17.75
N ASP A 57 7.57 11.54 -17.95
CA ASP A 57 6.56 12.62 -17.90
C ASP A 57 5.85 12.76 -16.54
N GLY A 58 6.04 11.81 -15.63
CA GLY A 58 5.50 11.90 -14.27
C GLY A 58 6.61 12.22 -13.28
N LYS A 59 6.62 13.41 -12.67
CA LYS A 59 7.55 13.78 -11.58
C LYS A 59 7.73 12.62 -10.60
N ALA A 60 8.89 11.97 -10.65
CA ALA A 60 9.31 11.02 -9.65
C ALA A 60 9.62 11.80 -8.38
N GLY A 61 8.74 11.68 -7.37
CA GLY A 61 9.05 12.11 -6.02
C GLY A 61 10.33 11.41 -5.57
N ASN A 62 11.36 12.21 -5.33
CA ASN A 62 12.71 11.84 -4.95
C ASN A 62 12.74 11.32 -3.50
N HIS A 63 12.45 10.04 -3.25
CA HIS A 63 12.66 9.41 -1.93
C HIS A 63 12.78 7.87 -2.03
N ASP A 64 13.88 7.33 -2.56
CA ASP A 64 14.43 6.02 -2.17
C ASP A 64 15.70 5.65 -2.95
N ALA A 65 16.74 6.46 -2.79
CA ALA A 65 18.09 5.97 -3.04
C ALA A 65 18.64 5.29 -1.77
N SER A 66 18.88 3.98 -1.89
CA SER A 66 19.87 3.14 -1.19
C SER A 66 19.52 2.53 0.19
N PRO A 67 20.20 1.43 0.57
CA PRO A 67 20.12 0.07 0.04
C PRO A 67 19.38 -0.89 0.99
#